data_AF-A0A7S2FDV6-F1
#
_entry.id   AF-A0A7S2FDV6-F1
#
_cell.length_a   1.000
_cell.length_b   1.000
_cell.length_c   1.000
_cell.angle_alpha   90.00
_cell.angle_beta   90.00
_cell.angle_gamma   90.00
#
_symmetry.space_group_name_H-M   'P 1'
#
loop_
_entity.id
_entity.type
_entity.pdbx_description
1 polymer ?
#
loop_
_entity_poly.entity_id
_entity_poly.type
_entity_poly.pdbx_seq_one_letter_code
_entity_poly.pdbx_strand_id
1 'polypeptide(L)'
;EEQTEAMIRFIDGLPDGRVVLVSITDTAMAATRPLVAEIYTALRSLGAPANMEPIGYRMPFAMIGVKGLPEGEAVMAMDKTKVIVRLEARVTAAAADAGGATAAVSLSDKTVERYDITDHILATQEETADGDGKDGSSSGSGQSNGPAAMEE
;
A
#
# COMPACT_ATOMS: atom_id res chain seq x y z
N GLU A 1 -17.50 6.71 14.51
CA GLU A 1 -18.02 5.54 15.24
C GLU A 1 -19.02 4.79 14.36
N GLU A 2 -20.06 5.44 13.81
CA GLU A 2 -21.01 4.79 12.87
C GLU A 2 -20.35 3.97 11.74
N GLN A 3 -19.36 4.54 11.04
CA GLN A 3 -18.68 3.82 9.93
C GLN A 3 -17.83 2.63 10.42
N THR A 4 -17.31 2.71 11.64
CA THR A 4 -16.58 1.61 12.29
C THR A 4 -17.53 0.45 12.55
N GLU A 5 -18.69 0.73 13.14
CA GLU A 5 -19.72 -0.27 13.41
C GLU A 5 -20.28 -0.88 12.11
N ALA A 6 -20.51 -0.06 11.08
CA ALA A 6 -20.96 -0.53 9.78
C ALA A 6 -19.97 -1.50 9.14
N MET A 7 -18.67 -1.21 9.19
CA MET A 7 -17.62 -2.09 8.68
C MET A 7 -17.55 -3.41 9.46
N ILE A 8 -17.58 -3.35 10.80
CA ILE A 8 -17.55 -4.54 11.65
C ILE A 8 -18.76 -5.42 11.36
N ARG A 9 -19.96 -4.85 11.36
CA ARG A 9 -21.20 -5.57 11.04
C ARG A 9 -21.17 -6.19 9.64
N PHE A 10 -20.59 -5.49 8.67
CA PHE A 10 -20.40 -6.05 7.33
C PHE A 10 -19.52 -7.30 7.37
N ILE A 11 -18.35 -7.22 8.01
CA ILE A 11 -17.39 -8.34 8.12
C ILE A 11 -17.98 -9.51 8.91
N ASP A 12 -18.74 -9.24 9.98
CA ASP A 12 -19.37 -10.26 10.81
C ASP A 12 -20.53 -10.96 10.09
N GLY A 13 -21.22 -10.26 9.20
CA GLY A 13 -22.29 -10.83 8.38
C GLY A 13 -21.81 -11.68 7.19
N LEU A 14 -20.51 -11.73 6.93
CA LEU A 14 -19.97 -12.55 5.83
C LEU A 14 -20.02 -14.04 6.19
N PRO A 15 -20.42 -14.91 5.24
CA PRO A 15 -20.26 -16.34 5.42
C PRO A 15 -18.79 -16.74 5.36
N ASP A 16 -18.43 -17.79 6.09
CA ASP A 16 -17.08 -18.37 6.04
C ASP A 16 -16.71 -18.80 4.62
N GLY A 17 -15.44 -18.65 4.28
CA GLY A 17 -14.91 -18.87 2.93
C GLY A 17 -15.11 -17.71 1.97
N ARG A 18 -15.78 -16.61 2.37
CA ARG A 18 -15.89 -15.42 1.53
C ARG A 18 -14.53 -14.72 1.40
N VAL A 19 -14.05 -14.55 0.18
CA VAL A 19 -12.88 -13.72 -0.14
C VAL A 19 -13.23 -12.25 0.03
N VAL A 20 -12.35 -11.50 0.69
CA VAL A 20 -12.51 -10.07 1.00
C VAL A 20 -11.26 -9.32 0.60
N LEU A 21 -11.46 -8.17 -0.05
CA LEU A 21 -10.41 -7.20 -0.33
C LEU A 21 -10.65 -5.98 0.55
N VAL A 22 -9.61 -5.56 1.27
CA VAL A 22 -9.64 -4.34 2.09
C VAL A 22 -8.53 -3.43 1.59
N SER A 23 -8.86 -2.15 1.35
CA SER A 23 -7.88 -1.14 0.98
C SER A 23 -8.25 0.20 1.62
N ILE A 24 -7.24 1.04 1.85
CA ILE A 24 -7.44 2.40 2.34
C ILE A 24 -7.27 3.37 1.17
N THR A 25 -8.23 4.27 1.00
CA THR A 25 -8.16 5.38 0.05
C THR A 25 -8.04 6.70 0.81
N ASP A 26 -6.97 7.47 0.54
CA ASP A 26 -6.52 8.64 1.33
C ASP A 26 -6.23 8.34 2.80
N THR A 27 -7.24 8.12 3.64
CA THR A 27 -7.04 7.80 5.07
C THR A 27 -8.20 7.00 5.67
N ALA A 28 -7.88 6.06 6.56
CA ALA A 28 -8.88 5.35 7.39
C ALA A 28 -9.15 6.04 8.73
N MET A 29 -8.26 6.95 9.15
CA MET A 29 -8.32 7.62 10.45
C MET A 29 -7.85 9.07 10.37
N ALA A 30 -8.20 9.88 11.36
CA ALA A 30 -7.59 11.20 11.52
C ALA A 30 -6.22 11.07 12.20
N ALA A 31 -5.30 11.99 11.94
CA ALA A 31 -3.94 11.95 12.51
C ALA A 31 -3.91 11.86 14.05
N THR A 32 -4.94 12.36 14.73
CA THR A 32 -5.04 12.40 16.19
C THR A 32 -5.95 11.33 16.79
N ARG A 33 -6.55 10.47 15.96
CA ARG A 33 -7.58 9.51 16.42
C ARG A 33 -7.34 8.12 15.82
N PRO A 34 -6.59 7.24 16.51
CA PRO A 34 -6.32 5.89 16.02
C PRO A 34 -7.60 5.08 15.82
N LEU A 35 -7.51 4.08 14.94
CA LEU A 35 -8.56 3.07 14.79
C LEU A 35 -8.71 2.29 16.11
N VAL A 36 -9.97 1.95 16.42
CA VAL A 36 -10.31 1.18 17.62
C VAL A 36 -9.93 -0.29 17.47
N ALA A 37 -9.74 -0.99 18.60
CA ALA A 37 -9.24 -2.37 18.65
C ALA A 37 -10.14 -3.36 17.88
N GLU A 38 -11.44 -3.09 17.82
CA GLU A 38 -12.48 -3.90 17.19
C GLU A 38 -12.28 -4.00 15.67
N ILE A 39 -11.72 -2.98 15.03
CA ILE A 39 -11.35 -3.05 13.61
C ILE A 39 -10.28 -4.13 13.40
N TYR A 40 -9.25 -4.16 14.25
CA TYR A 40 -8.21 -5.17 14.16
C TYR A 40 -8.77 -6.57 14.46
N THR A 41 -9.70 -6.70 15.40
CA THR A 41 -10.43 -7.96 15.64
C THR A 41 -11.20 -8.42 14.40
N ALA A 42 -11.90 -7.51 13.73
CA ALA A 42 -12.61 -7.83 12.49
C ALA A 42 -11.64 -8.25 11.37
N LEU A 43 -10.50 -7.56 11.21
CA LEU A 43 -9.46 -7.93 10.25
C LEU A 43 -8.82 -9.29 10.58
N ARG A 44 -8.61 -9.64 11.85
CA ARG A 44 -8.13 -10.97 12.26
C ARG A 44 -9.10 -12.08 11.87
N SER A 45 -10.41 -11.81 11.92
CA SER A 45 -11.42 -12.77 11.41
C SER A 45 -11.36 -13.03 9.90
N LEU A 46 -10.61 -12.20 9.17
CA LEU A 46 -10.31 -12.34 7.74
C LEU A 46 -8.91 -12.94 7.48
N GLY A 47 -8.18 -13.31 8.54
CA GLY A 47 -6.83 -13.87 8.49
C GLY A 47 -5.69 -12.88 8.70
N ALA A 48 -5.96 -11.62 9.12
CA ALA A 48 -4.88 -10.71 9.49
C ALA A 48 -4.05 -11.26 10.68
N PRO A 49 -2.75 -10.94 10.77
CA PRO A 49 -1.90 -11.41 11.87
C PRO A 49 -2.31 -10.80 13.21
N ALA A 50 -2.14 -11.57 14.29
CA ALA A 50 -2.44 -11.15 15.65
C ALA A 50 -1.67 -9.88 16.09
N ASN A 51 -0.42 -9.80 15.67
CA ASN A 51 0.56 -8.76 16.00
C ASN A 51 0.74 -7.74 14.87
N MET A 52 -0.32 -7.47 14.12
CA MET A 52 -0.35 -6.45 13.07
C MET A 52 0.09 -5.08 13.61
N GLU A 53 0.95 -4.39 12.86
CA GLU A 53 1.29 -2.98 13.13
C GLU A 53 0.03 -2.10 13.02
N PRO A 54 -0.21 -1.17 13.95
CA PRO A 54 -1.34 -0.25 13.87
C PRO A 54 -1.36 0.53 12.55
N ILE A 55 -2.53 0.61 11.92
CA ILE A 55 -2.73 1.43 10.73
C ILE A 55 -2.59 2.90 11.14
N GLY A 56 -1.63 3.60 10.56
CA GLY A 56 -1.39 5.01 10.80
C GLY A 56 -2.07 5.94 9.80
N TYR A 57 -1.89 7.24 10.03
CA TYR A 57 -2.47 8.29 9.20
C TYR A 57 -1.91 8.26 7.76
N ARG A 58 -2.80 8.20 6.77
CA ARG A 58 -2.47 8.19 5.33
C ARG A 58 -1.48 7.12 4.89
N MET A 59 -1.40 6.01 5.61
CA MET A 59 -0.57 4.89 5.23
C MET A 59 -1.24 4.08 4.12
N PRO A 60 -0.55 3.84 2.99
CA PRO A 60 -0.97 2.85 2.02
C PRO A 60 -1.22 1.52 2.72
N PHE A 61 -2.39 0.93 2.44
CA PHE A 61 -2.80 -0.32 3.04
C PHE A 61 -3.63 -1.11 2.04
N ALA A 62 -3.31 -2.39 1.92
CA ALA A 62 -4.12 -3.37 1.22
C ALA A 62 -4.09 -4.70 1.96
N MET A 63 -5.18 -5.46 1.87
CA MET A 63 -5.28 -6.82 2.37
C MET A 63 -6.18 -7.67 1.47
N ILE A 64 -5.74 -8.89 1.19
CA ILE A 64 -6.51 -9.98 0.61
C ILE A 64 -6.73 -11.01 1.73
N GLY A 65 -7.96 -11.11 2.21
CA GLY A 65 -8.35 -12.01 3.29
C GLY A 65 -9.49 -12.95 2.90
N VAL A 66 -9.78 -13.90 3.78
CA VAL A 66 -10.93 -14.82 3.64
C VAL A 66 -11.61 -14.92 5.00
N LYS A 67 -12.94 -14.82 5.04
CA LYS A 67 -13.69 -14.96 6.29
C LYS A 67 -13.48 -16.37 6.87
N GLY A 68 -13.07 -16.44 8.14
CA GLY A 68 -12.77 -17.70 8.84
C GLY A 68 -11.38 -18.26 8.54
N LEU A 69 -10.52 -17.52 7.83
CA LEU A 69 -9.14 -17.91 7.60
C LEU A 69 -8.33 -17.77 8.90
N PRO A 70 -7.39 -18.69 9.20
CA PRO A 70 -6.53 -18.56 10.36
C PRO A 70 -5.75 -17.23 10.39
N GLU A 71 -5.49 -16.72 11.59
CA GLU A 71 -4.73 -15.49 11.76
C GLU A 71 -3.32 -15.61 11.14
N GLY A 72 -2.91 -14.59 10.38
CA GLY A 72 -1.62 -14.56 9.68
C GLY A 72 -1.62 -15.19 8.29
N GLU A 73 -2.73 -15.80 7.85
CA GLU A 73 -2.84 -16.39 6.52
C GLU A 73 -3.33 -15.42 5.44
N ALA A 74 -3.85 -14.25 5.80
CA ALA A 74 -4.16 -13.21 4.82
C ALA A 74 -2.88 -12.66 4.18
N VAL A 75 -2.99 -12.16 2.94
CA VAL A 75 -1.93 -11.35 2.32
C VAL A 75 -2.20 -9.90 2.64
N MET A 76 -1.23 -9.21 3.20
CA MET A 76 -1.40 -7.82 3.61
C MET A 76 -0.11 -7.05 3.42
N ALA A 77 -0.26 -5.78 3.04
CA ALA A 77 0.84 -4.84 3.03
C ALA A 77 0.38 -3.49 3.54
N MET A 78 1.30 -2.87 4.26
CA MET A 78 1.18 -1.53 4.75
C MET A 78 2.56 -0.89 4.64
N ASP A 79 2.59 0.40 4.33
CA ASP A 79 3.85 1.14 4.21
C ASP A 79 3.68 2.62 4.55
N LYS A 80 4.75 3.39 4.40
CA LYS A 80 4.78 4.84 4.51
C LYS A 80 4.18 5.48 3.25
N THR A 81 3.94 6.78 3.33
CA THR A 81 3.45 7.58 2.20
C THR A 81 4.38 7.48 0.99
N LYS A 82 3.82 7.64 -0.23
CA LYS A 82 4.51 7.58 -1.52
C LYS A 82 4.94 6.19 -1.99
N VAL A 83 4.53 5.15 -1.28
CA VAL A 83 4.66 3.76 -1.72
C VAL A 83 3.34 3.27 -2.32
N ILE A 84 3.40 2.62 -3.48
CA ILE A 84 2.30 1.80 -4.00
C ILE A 84 2.54 0.37 -3.52
N VAL A 85 1.53 -0.20 -2.87
CA VAL A 85 1.53 -1.62 -2.48
C VAL A 85 0.73 -2.42 -3.50
N ARG A 86 1.30 -3.53 -3.98
CA ARG A 86 0.61 -4.49 -4.83
C ARG A 86 0.63 -5.85 -4.16
N LEU A 87 -0.56 -6.43 -4.08
CA LEU A 87 -0.78 -7.75 -3.51
C LEU A 87 -1.25 -8.69 -4.60
N GLU A 88 -0.68 -9.88 -4.64
CA GLU A 88 -1.21 -10.97 -5.46
C GLU A 88 -1.38 -12.21 -4.59
N ALA A 89 -2.43 -12.96 -4.88
CA ALA A 89 -2.70 -14.24 -4.26
C ALA A 89 -3.52 -15.09 -5.22
N ARG A 90 -3.24 -16.39 -5.26
CA ARG A 90 -4.09 -17.37 -5.90
C ARG A 90 -5.13 -17.85 -4.88
N VAL A 91 -6.40 -17.69 -5.25
CA VAL A 91 -7.53 -18.23 -4.48
C VAL A 91 -7.85 -19.63 -4.97
N THR A 92 -7.90 -20.59 -4.05
CA THR A 92 -8.39 -21.96 -4.34
C THR A 92 -9.58 -22.28 -3.44
N ALA A 93 -10.66 -22.78 -4.04
CA ALA A 93 -11.81 -23.28 -3.32
C ALA A 93 -11.88 -24.81 -3.48
N ALA A 94 -11.94 -25.53 -2.37
CA ALA A 94 -12.23 -26.96 -2.40
C ALA A 94 -13.66 -27.19 -2.91
N ALA A 95 -13.88 -28.29 -3.63
CA ALA A 95 -15.24 -28.66 -4.02
C ALA A 95 -16.08 -28.86 -2.74
N ALA A 96 -17.24 -28.21 -2.67
CA ALA A 96 -18.17 -28.43 -1.57
C ALA A 96 -18.59 -29.91 -1.58
N ASP A 97 -18.33 -30.61 -0.49
CA ASP A 97 -18.84 -31.93 -0.23
C ASP A 97 -20.37 -31.88 -0.17
N ALA A 98 -21.02 -32.94 -0.66
CA ALA A 98 -22.47 -33.02 -0.88
C ALA A 98 -23.33 -32.80 0.40
N GLY A 99 -22.71 -32.65 1.56
CA GLY A 99 -23.33 -32.33 2.85
C GLY A 99 -23.58 -30.85 3.13
N GLY A 100 -23.28 -29.94 2.18
CA GLY A 100 -23.57 -28.51 2.33
C GLY A 100 -22.57 -27.75 3.22
N ALA A 101 -21.39 -28.32 3.48
CA ALA A 101 -20.29 -27.60 4.12
C ALA A 101 -19.81 -26.46 3.19
N THR A 102 -19.48 -25.31 3.78
CA THR A 102 -18.86 -24.20 3.07
C THR A 102 -17.53 -24.67 2.47
N ALA A 103 -17.38 -24.51 1.15
CA ALA A 103 -16.15 -24.84 0.44
C ALA A 103 -14.96 -24.20 1.16
N ALA A 104 -13.97 -25.01 1.56
CA ALA A 104 -12.76 -24.51 2.18
C ALA A 104 -12.02 -23.63 1.15
N VAL A 105 -11.88 -22.34 1.45
CA VAL A 105 -11.16 -21.38 0.60
C VAL A 105 -9.81 -21.07 1.23
N SER A 106 -8.75 -21.16 0.44
CA SER A 106 -7.38 -20.87 0.85
C SER A 106 -6.69 -19.91 -0.12
N LEU A 107 -5.66 -19.23 0.39
CA LEU A 107 -4.79 -18.34 -0.38
C LEU A 107 -3.42 -19.00 -0.55
N SER A 108 -2.91 -19.03 -1.78
CA SER A 108 -1.59 -19.56 -2.16
C SER A 108 -0.89 -18.57 -3.09
N ASP A 109 0.37 -18.84 -3.47
CA ASP A 109 1.16 -17.98 -4.38
C ASP A 109 1.14 -16.49 -3.98
N LYS A 110 1.31 -16.23 -2.68
CA LYS A 110 1.14 -14.91 -2.08
C LYS A 110 2.36 -14.02 -2.40
N THR A 111 2.15 -12.88 -3.04
CA THR A 111 3.22 -11.90 -3.32
C THR A 111 2.84 -10.52 -2.78
N VAL A 112 3.87 -9.79 -2.35
CA VAL A 112 3.77 -8.41 -1.89
C VAL A 112 4.86 -7.60 -2.56
N GLU A 113 4.47 -6.71 -3.46
CA GLU A 113 5.36 -5.75 -4.11
C GLU A 113 5.15 -4.36 -3.51
N ARG A 114 6.26 -3.62 -3.39
CA ARG A 114 6.29 -2.25 -2.90
C ARG A 114 7.03 -1.40 -3.92
N TYR A 115 6.43 -0.29 -4.28
CA TYR A 115 6.98 0.61 -5.27
C TYR A 115 7.06 2.02 -4.70
N ASP A 116 8.27 2.47 -4.42
CA ASP A 116 8.50 3.86 -4.01
C ASP A 116 8.43 4.77 -5.26
N ILE A 117 7.42 5.62 -5.29
CA ILE A 117 7.21 6.56 -6.40
C ILE A 117 8.35 7.58 -6.45
N THR A 118 8.97 7.91 -5.31
CA THR A 118 10.05 8.90 -5.23
C THR A 118 11.28 8.42 -5.98
N ASP A 119 11.71 7.19 -5.72
CA ASP A 119 12.87 6.58 -6.37
C ASP A 119 12.65 6.48 -7.88
N HIS A 120 11.44 6.10 -8.29
CA HIS A 120 11.12 6.01 -9.71
C HIS A 120 11.16 7.36 -10.42
N ILE A 121 10.62 8.41 -9.80
CA ILE A 121 10.65 9.76 -10.39
C ILE A 121 12.10 10.24 -10.53
N LEU A 122 12.94 10.03 -9.51
CA LEU A 122 14.34 10.44 -9.54
C LEU A 122 15.13 9.69 -10.61
N ALA A 123 14.98 8.37 -10.71
CA ALA A 123 15.63 7.57 -11.74
C ALA A 123 15.22 7.99 -13.17
N THR A 124 13.94 8.33 -13.37
CA THR A 124 13.43 8.78 -14.68
C THR A 124 13.97 10.16 -15.06
N GLN A 125 14.25 11.04 -14.08
CA GLN A 125 14.79 12.36 -14.35
C GLN A 125 16.28 12.31 -14.76
N GLU A 126 17.06 11.40 -14.18
CA GLU A 126 18.48 11.22 -14.55
C GLU A 126 18.63 10.73 -16.00
N GLU A 127 17.77 9.80 -16.46
CA GLU A 127 17.80 9.34 -17.87
C GLU A 127 17.44 10.45 -18.88
N THR A 128 16.67 11.46 -18.47
CA THR A 128 16.35 12.61 -19.34
C THR A 128 17.42 13.71 -19.36
N ALA A 129 18.34 13.73 -18.39
CA ALA A 129 19.37 14.77 -18.29
C ALA A 129 20.59 14.52 -19.20
N ASP A 130 20.84 13.28 -19.61
CA ASP A 130 21.97 12.89 -20.47
C ASP A 130 21.67 12.96 -21.99
N GLY A 131 20.48 13.43 -22.37
CA GLY A 131 20.00 13.47 -23.75
C GLY A 131 20.26 14.77 -24.53
N ASP A 132 20.82 15.81 -23.91
CA ASP A 132 20.98 17.14 -24.54
C ASP A 132 22.46 17.49 -24.81
N GLY A 133 23.14 16.55 -25.48
CA GLY A 133 24.46 16.77 -26.07
C GLY A 133 24.36 17.03 -27.57
N LYS A 134 23.99 18.25 -27.99
CA LYS A 134 24.23 18.75 -29.36
C LYS A 134 24.55 20.24 -29.40
N ASP A 135 25.83 20.51 -29.63
CA ASP A 135 26.36 21.41 -30.67
C ASP A 135 25.81 22.84 -30.73
N GLY A 136 26.47 23.75 -30.02
CA GLY A 136 26.29 25.19 -30.16
C GLY A 136 27.63 25.92 -30.11
N SER A 137 28.36 25.92 -31.23
CA SER A 137 29.47 26.85 -31.43
C SER A 137 28.95 28.30 -31.32
N SER A 138 29.50 29.10 -30.41
CA SER A 138 29.53 30.54 -30.62
C SER A 138 30.82 31.13 -30.08
N SER A 139 31.63 31.58 -31.04
CA SER A 139 32.76 32.47 -30.88
C SER A 139 32.28 33.83 -30.36
N GLY A 140 32.81 34.26 -29.22
CA GLY A 140 32.59 35.59 -28.67
C GLY A 140 33.87 36.15 -28.07
N SER A 141 34.70 36.74 -28.93
CA SER A 141 35.82 37.61 -28.56
C SER A 141 35.30 38.95 -28.02
N GLY A 142 35.79 39.43 -26.87
CA GLY A 142 35.50 40.81 -26.46
C GLY A 142 35.84 41.20 -25.02
N GLN A 143 37.11 41.52 -24.79
CA GLN A 143 37.65 42.60 -23.96
C GLN A 143 37.39 42.71 -22.42
N SER A 144 38.55 42.81 -21.77
CA SER A 144 38.92 43.32 -20.45
C SER A 144 38.25 44.60 -19.96
N ASN A 145 38.01 44.67 -18.63
CA ASN A 145 38.57 45.73 -17.77
C ASN A 145 38.35 45.44 -16.26
N GLY A 146 39.46 45.21 -15.54
CA GLY A 146 39.86 45.86 -14.27
C GLY A 146 39.00 45.81 -12.99
N PRO A 147 39.61 46.02 -11.80
CA PRO A 147 39.15 45.42 -10.53
C PRO A 147 38.66 46.42 -9.45
N ALA A 148 38.21 45.83 -8.32
CA ALA A 148 38.31 46.28 -6.92
C ALA A 148 37.17 47.10 -6.25
N ALA A 149 36.71 46.57 -5.10
CA ALA A 149 36.30 47.20 -3.81
C ALA A 149 35.39 46.15 -3.08
N MET A 150 35.65 45.56 -1.91
CA MET A 150 36.17 45.99 -0.59
C MET A 150 35.22 46.92 0.18
N GLU A 151 35.10 46.62 1.50
CA GLU A 151 34.32 47.27 2.58
C GLU A 151 32.86 46.80 2.71
N GLU A 152 32.31 46.46 3.89
CA GLU A 152 32.80 46.15 5.25
C GLU A 152 31.68 45.35 5.93
#